data_AF-A0A1Y1IPZ5-F1
#
_entry.id   AF-A0A1Y1IPZ5-F1
#
_cell.length_a   1.000
_cell.length_b   1.000
_cell.length_c   1.000
_cell.angle_alpha   90.00
_cell.angle_beta   90.00
_cell.angle_gamma   90.00
#
_symmetry.space_group_name_H-M   'P 1'
#
loop_
_entity.id
_entity.type
_entity.pdbx_description
1 polymer ?
#
loop_
_entity_poly.entity_id
_entity_poly.type
_entity_poly.pdbx_seq_one_letter_code
_entity_poly.pdbx_strand_id
1 'polypeptide(L)'
;MLEREPKPLSFEQQQAFDFWAARANALLPGVESLSPPDPHEYALLPPERILLNERLGLEADGSEPGPLPSDHPYCREQRELGCYPLPGWEQKRPLPQYEPFEDDLGRSRESDEEHRCRSGLTFGEFDAKVALESGIKKNKRLQRHTKGGFVFTCPHCVIYGFHVMLRGESPRDPFTILYTRLNRRNLPLILVHDNACKLRAYAMRREPAFFAHVRFLVDRFHFHHTTAEAHKCGPSYNTVESCSAFLVNFKTQAWYSSLIAFMVILANLVSGRNSDLARVDEPKLRIAGRADTWSPSVRQRLLMY
;
A
#
# COMPACT_ATOMS: atom_id res chain seq x y z
N MET A 1 10.92 -4.07 29.26
CA MET A 1 11.64 -2.86 28.81
C MET A 1 13.11 -3.18 28.78
N LEU A 2 13.71 -3.26 27.60
CA LEU A 2 15.16 -3.18 27.39
C LEU A 2 15.27 -2.13 26.27
N GLU A 3 15.62 -0.91 26.66
CA GLU A 3 16.00 0.13 25.71
C GLU A 3 17.21 -0.40 24.94
N ARG A 4 17.01 -0.81 23.69
CA ARG A 4 18.14 -1.07 22.82
C ARG A 4 18.71 0.29 22.46
N GLU A 5 19.80 0.65 23.12
CA GLU A 5 20.61 1.78 22.69
C GLU A 5 20.88 1.65 21.19
N PRO A 6 20.66 2.72 20.40
CA PRO A 6 20.96 2.70 18.99
C PRO A 6 22.43 2.32 18.81
N LYS A 7 22.72 1.40 17.88
CA LYS A 7 24.10 1.03 17.56
C LYS A 7 24.87 2.32 17.24
N PRO A 8 26.01 2.57 17.92
CA PRO A 8 26.80 3.76 17.64
C PRO A 8 27.23 3.73 16.17
N LEU A 9 27.14 4.90 15.53
CA LEU A 9 27.58 5.08 14.15
C LEU A 9 29.06 4.71 14.04
N SER A 10 29.46 4.10 12.91
CA SER A 10 30.88 3.94 12.63
C SER A 10 31.55 5.31 12.50
N PHE A 11 32.87 5.37 12.68
CA PHE A 11 33.61 6.63 12.53
C PHE A 11 33.32 7.33 11.20
N GLU A 12 33.27 6.58 10.09
CA GLU A 12 32.94 7.11 8.77
C GLU A 12 31.49 7.61 8.68
N GLN A 13 30.54 6.91 9.30
CA GLN A 13 29.14 7.33 9.32
C GLN A 13 28.95 8.59 10.17
N GLN A 14 29.64 8.69 11.30
CA GLN A 14 29.64 9.87 12.15
C GLN A 14 30.25 11.06 11.40
N GLN A 15 31.39 10.88 10.74
CA GLN A 15 32.05 11.93 9.97
C GLN A 15 31.20 12.42 8.80
N ALA A 16 30.51 11.51 8.09
CA ALA A 16 29.57 11.88 7.05
C ALA A 16 28.34 12.62 7.60
N PHE A 17 27.80 12.16 8.74
CA PHE A 17 26.70 12.82 9.42
C PHE A 17 27.08 14.25 9.84
N ASP A 18 28.23 14.42 10.49
CA ASP A 18 28.73 15.71 10.96
C ASP A 18 28.96 16.68 9.80
N PHE A 19 29.51 16.19 8.67
CA PHE A 19 29.67 16.98 7.46
C PHE A 19 28.34 17.50 6.92
N TRP A 20 27.34 16.63 6.80
CA TRP A 20 26.02 17.02 6.29
C TRP A 20 25.24 17.90 7.27
N ALA A 21 25.37 17.64 8.57
CA ALA A 21 24.78 18.46 9.62
C ALA A 21 25.37 19.88 9.60
N ALA A 22 26.70 20.02 9.55
CA ALA A 22 27.36 21.32 9.45
C ALA A 22 26.93 22.08 8.19
N ARG A 23 26.80 21.39 7.06
CA ARG A 23 26.33 21.99 5.81
C ARG A 23 24.86 22.40 5.86
N ALA A 24 24.00 21.61 6.50
CA ALA A 24 22.59 21.96 6.70
C ALA A 24 22.45 23.22 7.59
N ASN A 25 23.17 23.26 8.70
CA ASN A 25 23.16 24.41 9.62
C ASN A 25 23.73 25.69 8.98
N ALA A 26 24.73 25.55 8.09
CA ALA A 26 25.25 26.69 7.32
C ALA A 26 24.25 27.24 6.29
N LEU A 27 23.38 26.38 5.73
CA LEU A 27 22.36 26.78 4.76
C LEU A 27 21.11 27.36 5.42
N LEU A 28 20.77 26.91 6.63
CA LEU A 28 19.58 27.32 7.38
C LEU A 28 19.95 27.63 8.84
N PRO A 29 20.72 28.70 9.11
CA PRO A 29 21.18 29.01 10.45
C PRO A 29 20.00 29.21 11.41
N GLY A 30 20.01 28.50 12.54
CA GLY A 30 18.99 28.62 13.58
C GLY A 30 17.71 27.82 13.33
N VAL A 31 17.64 27.01 12.27
CA VAL A 31 16.45 26.16 12.01
C VAL A 31 16.24 25.14 13.14
N GLU A 32 17.31 24.63 13.73
CA GLU A 32 17.32 23.78 14.92
C GLU A 32 16.75 24.45 16.18
N SER A 33 16.72 25.78 16.22
CA SER A 33 16.16 26.57 17.32
C SER A 33 14.72 27.04 17.05
N LEU A 34 14.17 26.78 15.86
CA LEU A 34 12.78 27.09 15.56
C LEU A 34 11.87 26.14 16.33
N SER A 35 11.16 26.69 17.31
CA SER A 35 9.96 26.06 17.84
C SER A 35 8.78 26.35 16.91
N PRO A 36 7.79 25.45 16.79
CA PRO A 36 6.50 25.80 16.21
C PRO A 36 6.01 27.10 16.87
N PRO A 37 5.54 28.10 16.10
CA PRO A 37 5.00 29.31 16.68
C PRO A 37 3.78 28.99 17.56
N ASP A 38 3.45 29.89 18.48
CA ASP A 38 2.26 29.71 19.32
C ASP A 38 1.04 29.52 18.39
N PRO A 39 0.19 28.49 18.60
CA PRO A 39 -0.98 28.24 17.76
C PRO A 39 -1.90 29.46 17.61
N HIS A 40 -1.88 30.39 18.57
CA HIS A 40 -2.63 31.64 18.53
C HIS A 40 -1.98 32.72 17.65
N GLU A 41 -0.68 32.66 17.42
CA GLU A 41 0.09 33.62 16.62
C GLU A 41 -0.18 33.47 15.12
N TYR A 42 -0.53 32.25 14.68
CA TYR A 42 -0.93 31.93 13.30
C TYR A 42 -2.23 31.14 13.29
N ALA A 43 -3.28 31.69 13.89
CA ALA A 43 -4.60 31.07 13.86
C ALA A 43 -5.12 30.96 12.42
N LEU A 44 -5.15 29.74 11.88
CA LEU A 44 -5.71 29.47 10.56
C LEU A 44 -7.18 29.92 10.50
N LEU A 45 -7.51 30.64 9.43
CA LEU A 45 -8.90 30.95 9.09
C LEU A 45 -9.68 29.65 8.91
N PRO A 46 -11.01 29.65 9.13
CA PRO A 46 -11.81 28.44 8.99
C PRO A 46 -11.59 27.70 7.64
N PRO A 47 -11.52 28.38 6.47
CA PRO A 47 -11.25 27.69 5.21
C PRO A 47 -9.86 27.05 5.14
N GLU A 48 -8.84 27.72 5.70
CA GLU A 48 -7.47 27.21 5.71
C GLU A 48 -7.35 25.97 6.61
N ARG A 49 -8.09 25.96 7.71
CA ARG A 49 -8.17 24.82 8.63
C ARG A 49 -8.85 23.62 7.99
N ILE A 50 -9.96 23.84 7.28
CA ILE A 50 -10.65 22.79 6.53
C ILE A 50 -9.71 22.20 5.47
N LEU A 51 -9.04 23.05 4.70
CA LEU A 51 -8.08 22.62 3.68
C LEU A 51 -6.90 21.86 4.29
N LEU A 52 -6.37 22.31 5.43
CA LEU A 52 -5.32 21.59 6.15
C LEU A 52 -5.81 20.22 6.62
N ASN A 53 -6.98 20.16 7.25
CA ASN A 53 -7.56 18.91 7.72
C ASN A 53 -7.77 17.93 6.58
N GLU A 54 -8.34 18.39 5.46
CA GLU A 54 -8.51 17.60 4.24
C GLU A 54 -7.17 17.01 3.76
N ARG A 55 -6.12 17.83 3.65
CA ARG A 55 -4.76 17.38 3.26
C ARG A 55 -4.13 16.40 4.25
N LEU A 56 -4.52 16.47 5.52
CA LEU A 56 -4.09 15.52 6.55
C LEU A 56 -4.97 14.25 6.57
N GLY A 57 -5.99 14.17 5.73
CA GLY A 57 -6.96 13.08 5.67
C GLY A 57 -7.91 13.06 6.85
N LEU A 58 -8.18 14.21 7.47
CA LEU A 58 -9.11 14.44 8.56
C LEU A 58 -10.42 15.03 8.04
N GLU A 59 -11.47 14.92 8.84
CA GLU A 59 -12.74 15.62 8.60
C GLU A 59 -12.58 17.13 8.81
N ALA A 60 -13.55 17.93 8.35
CA ALA A 60 -13.49 19.39 8.45
C ALA A 60 -13.25 19.92 9.88
N ASP A 61 -13.75 19.19 10.89
CA ASP A 61 -13.56 19.48 12.32
C ASP A 61 -12.23 18.99 12.91
N GLY A 62 -11.40 18.30 12.11
CA GLY A 62 -10.12 17.71 12.51
C GLY A 62 -10.24 16.32 13.11
N SER A 63 -11.44 15.74 13.16
CA SER A 63 -11.64 14.37 13.60
C SER A 63 -11.15 13.35 12.56
N GLU A 64 -10.94 12.11 13.00
CA GLU A 64 -10.62 11.04 12.06
C GLU A 64 -11.86 10.57 11.30
N PRO A 65 -11.75 10.33 9.99
CA PRO A 65 -12.86 9.81 9.21
C PRO A 65 -13.26 8.42 9.71
N GLY A 66 -14.56 8.27 9.94
CA GLY A 66 -15.21 7.00 10.21
C GLY A 66 -15.35 6.14 8.95
N PRO A 67 -15.89 4.92 9.09
CA PRO A 67 -16.23 4.10 7.93
C PRO A 67 -17.33 4.76 7.10
N LEU A 68 -17.14 4.81 5.78
CA LEU A 68 -18.15 5.27 4.84
C LEU A 68 -19.39 4.36 4.86
N PRO A 69 -20.58 4.93 4.62
CA PRO A 69 -21.81 4.16 4.44
C PRO A 69 -21.68 3.07 3.39
N SER A 70 -22.42 1.98 3.56
CA SER A 70 -22.34 0.81 2.66
C SER A 70 -22.84 1.07 1.24
N ASP A 71 -23.75 2.02 1.10
CA ASP A 71 -24.37 2.47 -0.14
C ASP A 71 -23.59 3.61 -0.82
N HIS A 72 -22.46 4.05 -0.25
CA HIS A 72 -21.66 5.11 -0.83
C HIS A 72 -21.14 4.70 -2.23
N PRO A 73 -21.31 5.54 -3.28
CA PRO A 73 -21.05 5.16 -4.67
C PRO A 73 -19.59 4.73 -4.90
N TYR A 74 -18.64 5.38 -4.23
CA TYR A 74 -17.21 5.08 -4.32
C TYR A 74 -16.77 3.87 -3.48
N CYS A 75 -17.68 3.25 -2.72
CA CYS A 75 -17.40 2.03 -1.96
C CYS A 75 -17.73 0.75 -2.71
N ARG A 76 -18.68 0.80 -3.66
CA ARG A 76 -19.28 -0.40 -4.25
C ARG A 76 -18.24 -1.28 -4.94
N GLU A 77 -17.49 -0.73 -5.89
CA GLU A 77 -16.46 -1.48 -6.62
C GLU A 77 -15.35 -2.00 -5.67
N GLN A 78 -14.87 -1.18 -4.73
CA GLN A 78 -13.80 -1.58 -3.81
C GLN A 78 -14.23 -2.65 -2.79
N ARG A 79 -15.53 -2.70 -2.44
CA ARG A 79 -16.12 -3.75 -1.61
C ARG A 79 -16.41 -5.02 -2.39
N GLU A 80 -16.83 -4.89 -3.65
CA GLU A 80 -17.01 -6.03 -4.54
C GLU A 80 -15.66 -6.67 -4.86
N LEU A 81 -14.62 -5.90 -5.17
CA LEU A 81 -13.31 -6.44 -5.55
C LEU A 81 -12.36 -6.70 -4.38
N GLY A 82 -12.69 -6.26 -3.17
CA GLY A 82 -11.80 -6.30 -2.02
C GLY A 82 -12.35 -7.15 -0.87
N CYS A 83 -11.48 -7.94 -0.25
CA CYS A 83 -11.80 -8.64 0.98
C CYS A 83 -10.81 -8.23 2.08
N TYR A 84 -11.33 -7.58 3.12
CA TYR A 84 -10.54 -7.06 4.25
C TYR A 84 -11.23 -7.44 5.57
N PRO A 85 -10.99 -8.66 6.07
CA PRO A 85 -11.72 -9.21 7.22
C PRO A 85 -11.29 -8.62 8.57
N LEU A 86 -10.23 -7.79 8.60
CA LEU A 86 -9.71 -7.20 9.82
C LEU A 86 -10.42 -5.87 10.14
N PRO A 87 -10.92 -5.68 11.38
CA PRO A 87 -11.48 -4.40 11.82
C PRO A 87 -10.47 -3.25 11.65
N GLY A 88 -10.94 -2.10 11.21
CA GLY A 88 -10.11 -0.92 10.92
C GLY A 88 -9.67 -0.80 9.46
N TRP A 89 -9.98 -1.79 8.62
CA TRP A 89 -9.77 -1.79 7.16
C TRP A 89 -11.04 -1.46 6.37
N GLU A 90 -12.08 -0.97 7.04
CA GLU A 90 -13.23 -0.39 6.37
C GLU A 90 -12.80 0.78 5.48
N GLN A 91 -13.57 1.06 4.44
CA GLN A 91 -13.29 2.22 3.60
C GLN A 91 -13.73 3.47 4.36
N LYS A 92 -12.78 4.38 4.61
CA LYS A 92 -12.95 5.63 5.37
C LYS A 92 -13.07 6.85 4.48
N ARG A 93 -12.52 6.78 3.26
CA ARG A 93 -12.52 7.89 2.31
C ARG A 93 -12.85 7.42 0.89
N PRO A 94 -13.49 8.26 0.06
CA PRO A 94 -13.58 8.00 -1.37
C PRO A 94 -12.19 8.11 -2.00
N LEU A 95 -12.02 7.52 -3.18
CA LEU A 95 -10.85 7.80 -4.00
C LEU A 95 -11.05 9.16 -4.67
N PRO A 96 -10.16 10.15 -4.46
CA PRO A 96 -10.28 11.45 -5.10
C PRO A 96 -9.97 11.33 -6.59
N GLN A 97 -10.57 12.20 -7.39
CA GLN A 97 -10.21 12.36 -8.79
C GLN A 97 -9.20 13.50 -8.90
N TYR A 98 -8.10 13.25 -9.61
CA TYR A 98 -7.03 14.24 -9.77
C TYR A 98 -7.00 14.74 -11.21
N GLU A 99 -7.89 15.67 -11.56
CA GLU A 99 -7.99 16.24 -12.92
C GLU A 99 -6.66 16.62 -13.59
N PRO A 100 -5.64 17.16 -12.89
CA PRO A 100 -4.36 17.46 -13.52
C PRO A 100 -3.63 16.23 -14.09
N PHE A 101 -3.80 15.08 -13.43
CA PHE A 101 -3.09 13.84 -13.74
C PHE A 101 -3.98 12.78 -14.39
N GLU A 102 -5.30 12.98 -14.34
CA GLU A 102 -6.30 11.99 -14.74
C GLU A 102 -7.22 12.54 -15.83
N ASP A 103 -7.72 11.66 -16.69
CA ASP A 103 -8.77 12.01 -17.64
C ASP A 103 -10.15 11.98 -16.98
N ASP A 104 -11.18 12.30 -17.75
CA ASP A 104 -12.58 12.36 -17.29
C ASP A 104 -13.09 11.01 -16.75
N LEU A 105 -12.40 9.91 -17.05
CA LEU A 105 -12.68 8.57 -16.56
C LEU A 105 -11.80 8.17 -15.37
N GLY A 106 -11.03 9.11 -14.81
CA GLY A 106 -10.13 8.89 -13.68
C GLY A 106 -8.91 8.01 -14.03
N ARG A 107 -8.49 7.99 -15.30
CA ARG A 107 -7.31 7.22 -15.78
C ARG A 107 -6.11 8.13 -15.84
N SER A 108 -4.92 7.62 -15.51
CA SER A 108 -3.70 8.43 -15.60
C SER A 108 -3.45 8.88 -17.04
N ARG A 109 -3.22 10.19 -17.21
CA ARG A 109 -2.80 10.80 -18.48
C ARG A 109 -1.41 10.33 -18.89
N GLU A 110 -0.58 9.94 -17.92
CA GLU A 110 0.75 9.41 -18.15
C GLU A 110 0.71 7.92 -18.44
N SER A 111 1.11 7.59 -19.67
CA SER A 111 0.99 6.22 -20.18
C SER A 111 1.81 5.17 -19.43
N ASP A 112 2.81 5.56 -18.64
CA ASP A 112 3.74 4.70 -17.90
C ASP A 112 3.31 4.40 -16.45
N GLU A 113 2.35 5.17 -15.91
CA GLU A 113 1.70 4.91 -14.61
C GLU A 113 0.59 3.87 -14.71
N GLU A 114 -0.10 3.80 -15.85
CA GLU A 114 -1.18 2.85 -16.13
C GLU A 114 -0.92 1.97 -17.37
N HIS A 115 0.32 1.87 -17.86
CA HIS A 115 0.67 1.12 -19.07
C HIS A 115 0.15 -0.34 -19.07
N ARG A 116 0.09 -0.96 -17.88
CA ARG A 116 -0.41 -2.33 -17.69
C ARG A 116 -1.95 -2.42 -17.63
N CYS A 117 -2.67 -1.30 -17.66
CA CYS A 117 -4.11 -1.15 -17.41
C CYS A 117 -4.98 -0.75 -18.62
N ARG A 118 -4.45 -0.71 -19.85
CA ARG A 118 -5.18 -0.18 -21.04
C ARG A 118 -6.40 -0.99 -21.52
N SER A 119 -6.91 -1.96 -20.77
CA SER A 119 -8.11 -2.72 -21.19
C SER A 119 -9.41 -1.92 -21.05
N GLY A 120 -9.50 -1.02 -20.06
CA GLY A 120 -10.67 -0.16 -19.84
C GLY A 120 -11.97 -0.88 -19.44
N LEU A 121 -11.92 -2.18 -19.12
CA LEU A 121 -13.12 -2.99 -18.86
C LEU A 121 -13.58 -2.87 -17.40
N THR A 122 -14.90 -2.92 -17.20
CA THR A 122 -15.58 -3.13 -15.91
C THR A 122 -15.65 -4.63 -15.55
N PHE A 123 -16.09 -4.96 -14.33
CA PHE A 123 -16.26 -6.33 -13.83
C PHE A 123 -17.05 -7.22 -14.81
N GLY A 124 -18.23 -6.77 -15.25
CA GLY A 124 -19.12 -7.54 -16.12
C GLY A 124 -18.59 -7.65 -17.55
N GLU A 125 -17.99 -6.58 -18.08
CA GLU A 125 -17.38 -6.59 -19.41
C GLU A 125 -16.15 -7.51 -19.47
N PHE A 126 -15.40 -7.61 -18.38
CA PHE A 126 -14.26 -8.52 -18.28
C PHE A 126 -14.72 -9.98 -18.33
N ASP A 127 -15.70 -10.38 -17.51
CA ASP A 127 -16.21 -11.75 -17.49
C ASP A 127 -16.85 -12.14 -18.84
N ALA A 128 -17.60 -11.23 -19.47
CA ALA A 128 -18.16 -11.43 -20.81
C ALA A 128 -17.08 -11.64 -21.87
N LYS A 129 -16.00 -10.85 -21.82
CA LYS A 129 -14.85 -11.01 -22.72
C LYS A 129 -14.14 -12.35 -22.51
N VAL A 130 -13.93 -12.76 -21.26
CA VAL A 130 -13.30 -14.06 -20.95
C VAL A 130 -14.16 -15.21 -21.47
N ALA A 131 -15.48 -15.18 -21.25
CA ALA A 131 -16.40 -16.18 -21.76
C ALA A 131 -16.34 -16.29 -23.30
N LEU A 132 -16.34 -15.15 -24.00
CA LEU A 132 -16.23 -15.10 -25.46
C LEU A 132 -14.88 -15.64 -25.98
N GLU A 133 -13.76 -15.28 -25.32
CA GLU A 133 -12.43 -15.74 -25.73
C GLU A 133 -12.18 -17.22 -25.41
N SER A 134 -12.79 -17.75 -24.35
CA SER A 134 -12.65 -19.16 -23.94
C SER A 134 -13.25 -20.18 -24.93
N GLY A 135 -14.15 -19.75 -25.83
CA GLY A 135 -14.68 -20.57 -26.92
C GLY A 135 -13.76 -20.68 -28.15
N ILE A 136 -12.74 -19.82 -28.27
CA ILE A 136 -11.83 -19.79 -29.42
C ILE A 136 -10.52 -20.46 -29.04
N LYS A 137 -10.33 -21.73 -29.44
CA LYS A 137 -9.05 -22.47 -29.34
C LYS A 137 -7.94 -21.71 -30.11
N LYS A 138 -7.25 -20.77 -29.46
CA LYS A 138 -6.02 -20.18 -30.00
C LYS A 138 -4.88 -20.42 -29.02
N ASN A 139 -3.88 -21.18 -29.50
CA ASN A 139 -2.56 -21.46 -28.90
C ASN A 139 -1.69 -20.21 -28.64
N LYS A 140 -2.28 -19.03 -28.40
CA LYS A 140 -1.53 -17.92 -27.83
C LYS A 140 -1.50 -18.14 -26.32
N ARG A 141 -0.30 -18.48 -25.82
CA ARG A 141 0.08 -18.39 -24.39
C ARG A 141 -0.77 -17.32 -23.72
N LEU A 142 -1.52 -17.69 -22.69
CA LEU A 142 -2.38 -16.83 -21.87
C LEU A 142 -1.62 -15.64 -21.26
N GLN A 143 -1.19 -14.69 -22.09
CA GLN A 143 -0.64 -13.39 -21.71
C GLN A 143 -1.72 -12.30 -21.77
N ARG A 144 -2.98 -12.66 -22.04
CA ARG A 144 -4.11 -11.74 -21.93
C ARG A 144 -4.58 -11.73 -20.47
N HIS A 145 -4.02 -10.77 -19.73
CA HIS A 145 -4.49 -10.24 -18.45
C HIS A 145 -5.06 -11.29 -17.49
N THR A 146 -4.16 -11.99 -16.82
CA THR A 146 -4.52 -12.79 -15.64
C THR A 146 -5.20 -11.92 -14.59
N LYS A 147 -6.25 -12.45 -13.95
CA LYS A 147 -6.83 -11.88 -12.72
C LYS A 147 -5.70 -11.69 -11.71
N GLY A 148 -5.39 -10.44 -11.40
CA GLY A 148 -4.36 -10.12 -10.43
C GLY A 148 -4.99 -10.02 -9.03
N GLY A 149 -4.26 -10.45 -8.00
CA GLY A 149 -4.60 -10.14 -6.62
C GLY A 149 -3.50 -9.28 -6.03
N PHE A 150 -3.85 -8.13 -5.47
CA PHE A 150 -2.95 -7.34 -4.65
C PHE A 150 -3.19 -7.69 -3.19
N VAL A 151 -2.16 -8.08 -2.45
CA VAL A 151 -2.26 -8.42 -1.03
C VAL A 151 -1.47 -7.44 -0.18
N PHE A 152 -2.02 -7.07 0.97
CA PHE A 152 -1.27 -6.34 1.99
C PHE A 152 -0.87 -7.29 3.11
N THR A 153 0.41 -7.25 3.46
CA THR A 153 0.94 -8.13 4.50
C THR A 153 1.76 -7.33 5.50
N CYS A 154 1.69 -7.75 6.75
CA CYS A 154 2.63 -7.27 7.75
C CYS A 154 3.99 -7.97 7.60
N PRO A 155 5.04 -7.50 8.29
CA PRO A 155 6.30 -8.24 8.41
C PRO A 155 6.14 -9.67 8.92
N HIS A 156 5.06 -9.99 9.63
CA HIS A 156 4.72 -11.32 10.17
C HIS A 156 4.06 -12.24 9.14
N CYS A 157 3.98 -11.81 7.87
CA CYS A 157 3.35 -12.55 6.77
C CYS A 157 1.84 -12.78 6.92
N VAL A 158 1.20 -12.05 7.83
CA VAL A 158 -0.25 -12.04 8.01
C VAL A 158 -0.84 -11.18 6.90
N ILE A 159 -1.77 -11.76 6.15
CA ILE A 159 -2.43 -11.06 5.06
C ILE A 159 -3.61 -10.30 5.66
N TYR A 160 -3.56 -8.97 5.57
CA TYR A 160 -4.62 -8.10 6.08
C TYR A 160 -5.90 -8.14 5.23
N GLY A 161 -5.71 -8.43 3.96
CA GLY A 161 -6.76 -8.53 2.97
C GLY A 161 -6.16 -8.54 1.57
N PHE A 162 -7.06 -8.56 0.59
CA PHE A 162 -6.69 -8.48 -0.81
C PHE A 162 -7.62 -7.58 -1.60
N HIS A 163 -7.11 -7.11 -2.72
CA HIS A 163 -7.86 -6.43 -3.76
C HIS A 163 -7.67 -7.18 -5.08
N VAL A 164 -8.77 -7.51 -5.74
CA VAL A 164 -8.72 -8.11 -7.07
C VAL A 164 -8.53 -7.02 -8.10
N MET A 165 -7.47 -7.16 -8.88
CA MET A 165 -7.14 -6.28 -9.98
C MET A 165 -7.84 -6.80 -11.25
N LEU A 166 -8.77 -5.99 -11.77
CA LEU A 166 -9.40 -6.23 -13.08
C LEU A 166 -8.48 -5.84 -14.25
N ARG A 167 -7.35 -5.22 -13.92
CA ARG A 167 -6.38 -4.64 -14.85
C ARG A 167 -4.99 -5.13 -14.45
N GLY A 168 -3.99 -4.87 -15.28
CA GLY A 168 -2.61 -5.15 -14.87
C GLY A 168 -2.24 -4.30 -13.66
N GLU A 169 -1.30 -4.77 -12.86
CA GLU A 169 -0.84 -4.06 -11.66
C GLU A 169 -0.36 -2.63 -11.99
N SER A 170 -0.89 -1.65 -11.26
CA SER A 170 -0.52 -0.23 -11.34
C SER A 170 -0.23 0.31 -9.93
N PRO A 171 0.62 1.35 -9.79
CA PRO A 171 0.73 2.16 -8.58
C PRO A 171 -0.62 2.60 -7.98
N ARG A 172 -1.65 2.72 -8.81
CA ARG A 172 -3.02 3.05 -8.38
C ARG A 172 -3.59 2.03 -7.40
N ASP A 173 -3.33 0.73 -7.58
CA ASP A 173 -3.92 -0.33 -6.75
C ASP A 173 -3.50 -0.18 -5.27
N PRO A 174 -2.18 -0.18 -4.93
CA PRO A 174 -1.77 0.05 -3.55
C PRO A 174 -2.11 1.45 -3.04
N PHE A 175 -2.03 2.49 -3.87
CA PHE A 175 -2.43 3.84 -3.47
C PHE A 175 -3.89 3.88 -3.01
N THR A 176 -4.79 3.33 -3.83
CA THR A 176 -6.23 3.30 -3.55
C THR A 176 -6.49 2.67 -2.20
N ILE A 177 -5.89 1.52 -1.94
CA ILE A 177 -6.14 0.76 -0.72
C ILE A 177 -5.58 1.47 0.52
N LEU A 178 -4.35 2.00 0.43
CA LEU A 178 -3.72 2.73 1.54
C LEU A 178 -4.48 4.03 1.85
N TYR A 179 -4.87 4.78 0.82
CA TYR A 179 -5.55 6.06 0.99
C TYR A 179 -6.99 5.90 1.48
N THR A 180 -7.75 4.96 0.92
CA THR A 180 -9.18 4.86 1.25
C THR A 180 -9.45 4.12 2.55
N ARG A 181 -8.51 3.31 3.08
CA ARG A 181 -8.77 2.44 4.25
C ARG A 181 -7.97 2.79 5.50
N LEU A 182 -6.77 3.35 5.40
CA LEU A 182 -5.93 3.65 6.57
C LEU A 182 -5.99 5.12 6.91
N ASN A 183 -6.15 5.49 8.17
CA ASN A 183 -5.92 6.89 8.56
C ASN A 183 -4.44 7.22 8.43
N ARG A 184 -4.11 8.49 8.19
CA ARG A 184 -2.73 8.95 8.02
C ARG A 184 -1.81 8.45 9.14
N ARG A 185 -2.27 8.52 10.39
CA ARG A 185 -1.54 8.04 11.58
C ARG A 185 -1.32 6.53 11.62
N ASN A 186 -2.12 5.77 10.87
CA ASN A 186 -2.06 4.31 10.77
C ASN A 186 -1.31 3.84 9.51
N LEU A 187 -0.81 4.75 8.67
CA LEU A 187 0.04 4.36 7.55
C LEU A 187 1.35 3.74 8.07
N PRO A 188 1.90 2.77 7.34
CA PRO A 188 3.19 2.20 7.71
C PRO A 188 4.30 3.25 7.51
N LEU A 189 5.21 3.36 8.48
CA LEU A 189 6.42 4.17 8.34
C LEU A 189 7.30 3.70 7.17
N ILE A 190 7.24 2.40 6.85
CA ILE A 190 7.99 1.76 5.78
C ILE A 190 7.03 0.90 4.95
N LEU A 191 6.96 1.18 3.65
CA LEU A 191 6.20 0.40 2.68
C LEU A 191 7.16 -0.26 1.69
N VAL A 192 7.21 -1.59 1.69
CA VAL A 192 8.02 -2.38 0.75
C VAL A 192 7.13 -2.83 -0.42
N HIS A 193 7.56 -2.55 -1.66
CA HIS A 193 6.81 -2.89 -2.86
C HIS A 193 7.74 -3.02 -4.09
N ASP A 194 7.47 -3.98 -4.98
CA ASP A 194 8.27 -4.26 -6.18
C ASP A 194 8.49 -3.02 -7.06
N ASN A 195 7.46 -2.17 -7.17
CA ASN A 195 7.49 -0.94 -7.97
C ASN A 195 7.36 0.31 -7.08
N ALA A 196 8.06 0.32 -5.94
CA ALA A 196 7.96 1.37 -4.93
C ALA A 196 8.31 2.78 -5.45
N CYS A 197 9.15 2.91 -6.47
CA CYS A 197 9.48 4.23 -7.04
C CYS A 197 8.29 4.88 -7.75
N LYS A 198 7.59 4.12 -8.60
CA LYS A 198 6.39 4.61 -9.27
C LYS A 198 5.27 4.82 -8.27
N LEU A 199 5.14 3.94 -7.27
CA LEU A 199 4.19 4.15 -6.17
C LEU A 199 4.47 5.44 -5.38
N ARG A 200 5.73 5.70 -5.03
CA ARG A 200 6.13 6.94 -4.37
C ARG A 200 5.80 8.17 -5.22
N ALA A 201 6.18 8.16 -6.49
CA ALA A 201 5.89 9.27 -7.41
C ALA A 201 4.37 9.49 -7.55
N TYR A 202 3.61 8.41 -7.69
CA TYR A 202 2.15 8.44 -7.79
C TYR A 202 1.51 9.04 -6.52
N ALA A 203 1.93 8.56 -5.34
CA ALA A 203 1.42 9.01 -4.05
C ALA A 203 1.78 10.46 -3.74
N MET A 204 3.03 10.87 -4.02
CA MET A 204 3.50 12.23 -3.73
C MET A 204 2.95 13.28 -4.70
N ARG A 205 2.55 12.90 -5.91
CA ARG A 205 1.86 13.80 -6.85
C ARG A 205 0.42 14.10 -6.45
N ARG A 206 -0.24 13.12 -5.82
CA ARG A 206 -1.66 13.17 -5.49
C ARG A 206 -1.91 13.61 -4.05
N GLU A 207 -1.26 12.94 -3.10
CA GLU A 207 -1.50 13.09 -1.66
C GLU A 207 -0.20 13.23 -0.85
N PRO A 208 0.64 14.25 -1.12
CA PRO A 208 1.95 14.39 -0.49
C PRO A 208 1.86 14.53 1.04
N ALA A 209 0.89 15.28 1.55
CA ALA A 209 0.71 15.50 2.98
C ALA A 209 0.28 14.22 3.71
N PHE A 210 -0.57 13.41 3.08
CA PHE A 210 -1.04 12.14 3.61
C PHE A 210 0.10 11.10 3.69
N PHE A 211 0.91 10.98 2.63
CA PHE A 211 2.01 10.01 2.57
C PHE A 211 3.37 10.55 3.07
N ALA A 212 3.41 11.77 3.62
CA ALA A 212 4.65 12.48 3.98
C ALA A 212 5.62 11.67 4.88
N HIS A 213 5.10 10.82 5.75
CA HIS A 213 5.89 10.03 6.69
C HIS A 213 6.18 8.59 6.22
N VAL A 214 5.71 8.21 5.03
CA VAL A 214 5.89 6.86 4.49
C VAL A 214 7.19 6.79 3.69
N ARG A 215 8.07 5.86 4.06
CA ARG A 215 9.27 5.52 3.29
C ARG A 215 8.97 4.37 2.34
N PHE A 216 9.07 4.63 1.05
CA PHE A 216 8.85 3.64 0.00
C PHE A 216 10.16 2.93 -0.33
N LEU A 217 10.17 1.60 -0.21
CA LEU A 217 11.35 0.76 -0.41
C LEU A 217 11.07 -0.32 -1.44
N VAL A 218 12.04 -0.57 -2.32
CA VAL A 218 11.90 -1.56 -3.40
C VAL A 218 12.17 -2.96 -2.86
N ASP A 219 11.33 -3.93 -3.22
CA ASP A 219 11.57 -5.33 -2.87
C ASP A 219 12.84 -5.86 -3.59
N ARG A 220 13.68 -6.58 -2.83
CA ARG A 220 14.97 -7.08 -3.31
C ARG A 220 14.83 -8.04 -4.48
N PHE A 221 13.76 -8.82 -4.57
CA PHE A 221 13.56 -9.76 -5.68
C PHE A 221 13.42 -9.04 -7.02
N HIS A 222 12.84 -7.83 -7.02
CA HIS A 222 12.80 -6.98 -8.20
C HIS A 222 14.18 -6.42 -8.59
N PHE A 223 15.14 -6.43 -7.65
CA PHE A 223 16.50 -5.94 -7.84
C PHE A 223 17.43 -6.97 -8.50
N HIS A 224 17.20 -8.28 -8.31
CA HIS A 224 18.14 -9.34 -8.73
C HIS A 224 17.93 -9.89 -10.15
N HIS A 225 16.81 -9.61 -10.82
CA HIS A 225 16.46 -10.22 -12.11
C HIS A 225 16.87 -9.44 -13.37
N THR A 226 17.56 -8.31 -13.25
CA THR A 226 17.89 -7.46 -14.40
C THR A 226 19.41 -7.30 -14.58
N THR A 227 19.96 -8.00 -15.57
CA THR A 227 21.32 -7.78 -16.10
C THR A 227 21.44 -6.48 -16.93
N ALA A 228 20.34 -5.74 -17.11
CA ALA A 228 20.30 -4.43 -17.72
C ALA A 228 19.61 -3.47 -16.75
N GLU A 229 20.31 -2.40 -16.36
CA GLU A 229 19.79 -1.21 -15.66
C GLU A 229 18.52 -1.45 -14.83
N ALA A 230 18.67 -2.12 -13.69
CA ALA A 230 17.66 -2.12 -12.65
C ALA A 230 17.23 -0.67 -12.36
N HIS A 231 15.93 -0.43 -12.13
CA HIS A 231 15.48 0.83 -11.56
C HIS A 231 16.14 0.99 -10.18
N LYS A 232 17.30 1.67 -10.14
CA LYS A 232 18.18 1.90 -8.98
C LYS A 232 17.61 2.98 -8.06
N CYS A 233 16.37 2.83 -7.62
CA CYS A 233 15.64 3.90 -6.92
C CYS A 233 15.62 3.73 -5.39
N GLY A 234 16.37 2.80 -4.78
CA GLY A 234 16.56 2.77 -3.33
C GLY A 234 17.24 1.52 -2.77
N PRO A 235 17.59 1.53 -1.46
CA PRO A 235 18.10 0.37 -0.74
C PRO A 235 17.07 -0.76 -0.66
N SER A 236 17.53 -2.02 -0.79
CA SER A 236 16.70 -3.23 -0.86
C SER A 236 16.52 -3.89 0.51
N TYR A 237 15.34 -4.46 0.78
CA TYR A 237 14.98 -5.04 2.08
C TYR A 237 14.30 -6.42 1.93
N ASN A 238 14.62 -7.38 2.82
CA ASN A 238 14.17 -8.77 2.78
C ASN A 238 12.94 -9.00 3.68
N THR A 239 11.71 -8.78 3.20
CA THR A 239 10.49 -9.04 4.02
C THR A 239 9.36 -9.79 3.32
N VAL A 240 9.41 -10.03 2.00
CA VAL A 240 8.21 -10.41 1.21
C VAL A 240 8.23 -11.85 0.65
N GLU A 241 9.35 -12.58 0.78
CA GLU A 241 9.57 -13.90 0.16
C GLU A 241 8.48 -14.95 0.50
N SER A 242 8.10 -15.05 1.77
CA SER A 242 7.18 -16.08 2.27
C SER A 242 5.73 -15.91 1.78
N CYS A 243 5.28 -14.67 1.58
CA CYS A 243 3.91 -14.39 1.09
C CYS A 243 3.80 -14.59 -0.41
N SER A 244 4.78 -14.11 -1.17
CA SER A 244 4.82 -14.27 -2.62
C SER A 244 4.96 -15.74 -3.02
N ALA A 245 5.83 -16.51 -2.36
CA ALA A 245 6.00 -17.94 -2.63
C ALA A 245 4.70 -18.76 -2.40
N PHE A 246 3.95 -18.43 -1.35
CA PHE A 246 2.65 -19.07 -1.07
C PHE A 246 1.63 -18.80 -2.18
N LEU A 247 1.49 -17.55 -2.62
CA LEU A 247 0.57 -17.18 -3.68
C LEU A 247 1.00 -17.69 -5.06
N VAL A 248 2.28 -18.00 -5.26
CA VAL A 248 2.76 -18.65 -6.49
C VAL A 248 2.24 -20.09 -6.62
N ASN A 249 2.15 -20.85 -5.52
CA ASN A 249 1.60 -22.21 -5.54
C ASN A 249 0.09 -22.27 -5.81
N PHE A 250 -0.61 -21.15 -5.61
CA PHE A 250 -2.04 -20.99 -5.93
C PHE A 250 -2.33 -20.88 -7.45
N LYS A 251 -1.30 -20.61 -8.27
CA LYS A 251 -1.44 -20.26 -9.69
C LYS A 251 -2.14 -21.29 -10.57
N THR A 252 -2.16 -22.58 -10.21
CA THR A 252 -2.55 -23.64 -11.14
C THR A 252 -4.05 -23.95 -11.19
N GLN A 253 -4.85 -23.61 -10.17
CA GLN A 253 -6.27 -24.03 -10.11
C GLN A 253 -7.27 -22.88 -10.11
N ALA A 254 -7.02 -21.79 -9.36
CA ALA A 254 -7.99 -20.70 -9.23
C ALA A 254 -7.88 -19.63 -10.34
N TRP A 255 -6.74 -19.55 -11.03
CA TRP A 255 -6.51 -18.51 -12.05
C TRP A 255 -7.32 -18.75 -13.33
N TYR A 256 -7.86 -19.97 -13.50
CA TYR A 256 -8.73 -20.36 -14.61
C TYR A 256 -10.23 -20.30 -14.27
N SER A 257 -10.61 -19.95 -13.03
CA SER A 257 -12.02 -19.87 -12.63
C SER A 257 -12.66 -18.54 -13.02
N SER A 258 -13.99 -18.41 -12.90
CA SER A 258 -14.69 -17.10 -12.99
C SER A 258 -14.19 -16.12 -11.92
N LEU A 259 -14.47 -14.82 -12.07
CA LEU A 259 -13.95 -13.79 -11.16
C LEU A 259 -14.51 -13.96 -9.74
N ILE A 260 -15.80 -14.28 -9.66
CA ILE A 260 -16.48 -14.65 -8.41
C ILE A 260 -15.80 -15.86 -7.76
N ALA A 261 -15.54 -16.92 -8.53
CA ALA A 261 -14.88 -18.11 -8.00
C ALA A 261 -13.45 -17.79 -7.51
N PHE A 262 -12.70 -16.96 -8.26
CA PHE A 262 -11.36 -16.53 -7.85
C PHE A 262 -11.39 -15.81 -6.50
N MET A 263 -12.33 -14.88 -6.31
CA MET A 263 -12.49 -14.13 -5.06
C MET A 263 -12.85 -15.02 -3.87
N VAL A 264 -13.80 -15.94 -4.05
CA VAL A 264 -14.20 -16.89 -3.01
C VAL A 264 -13.03 -17.78 -2.62
N ILE A 265 -12.32 -18.33 -3.60
CA ILE A 265 -11.17 -19.21 -3.33
C ILE A 265 -10.05 -18.41 -2.65
N LEU A 266 -9.72 -17.20 -3.13
CA LEU A 266 -8.67 -16.37 -2.55
C LEU A 266 -8.99 -15.98 -1.10
N ALA A 267 -10.24 -15.67 -0.78
CA ALA A 267 -10.67 -15.39 0.59
C ALA A 267 -10.51 -16.58 1.53
N ASN A 268 -10.89 -17.78 1.08
CA ASN A 268 -10.70 -19.01 1.85
C ASN A 268 -9.21 -19.33 2.01
N LEU A 269 -8.41 -19.18 0.96
CA LEU A 269 -6.97 -19.41 0.98
C LEU A 269 -6.25 -18.47 1.95
N VAL A 270 -6.58 -17.17 1.90
CA VAL A 270 -6.02 -16.16 2.81
C VAL A 270 -6.41 -16.45 4.25
N SER A 271 -7.67 -16.83 4.48
CA SER A 271 -8.16 -17.19 5.81
C SER A 271 -7.44 -18.44 6.34
N GLY A 272 -7.33 -19.49 5.53
CA GLY A 272 -6.60 -20.71 5.86
C GLY A 272 -5.12 -20.46 6.13
N ARG A 273 -4.44 -19.66 5.29
CA ARG A 273 -3.05 -19.25 5.56
C ARG A 273 -2.94 -18.54 6.91
N ASN A 274 -3.80 -17.56 7.14
CA ASN A 274 -3.75 -16.78 8.38
C ASN A 274 -4.05 -17.64 9.62
N SER A 275 -4.88 -18.69 9.50
CA SER A 275 -5.10 -19.66 10.59
C SER A 275 -3.95 -20.65 10.75
N ASP A 276 -3.29 -21.03 9.66
CA ASP A 276 -2.16 -21.97 9.63
C ASP A 276 -0.84 -21.30 10.01
N LEU A 277 -0.81 -19.97 10.15
CA LEU A 277 0.22 -19.26 10.89
C LEU A 277 0.09 -19.66 12.37
N ALA A 278 0.53 -20.90 12.67
CA ALA A 278 0.76 -21.37 14.03
C ALA A 278 1.52 -20.26 14.73
N ARG A 279 0.86 -19.66 15.75
CA ARG A 279 1.31 -18.58 16.64
C ARG A 279 2.64 -18.00 16.19
N VAL A 280 2.72 -16.72 15.80
CA VAL A 280 4.02 -16.11 15.46
C VAL A 280 5.01 -16.43 16.59
N ASP A 281 5.86 -17.44 16.37
CA ASP A 281 6.68 -18.02 17.44
C ASP A 281 7.65 -16.92 17.88
N GLU A 282 8.12 -16.94 19.13
CA GLU A 282 9.09 -15.94 19.61
C GLU A 282 10.28 -15.69 18.65
N PRO A 283 10.83 -16.71 17.95
CA PRO A 283 11.84 -16.51 16.91
C PRO A 283 11.32 -15.79 15.65
N LYS A 284 10.09 -16.07 15.20
CA LYS A 284 9.44 -15.36 14.09
C LYS A 284 9.01 -13.95 14.49
N LEU A 285 8.66 -13.70 15.75
CA LEU A 285 8.45 -12.37 16.36
C LEU A 285 9.74 -11.55 16.52
N ARG A 286 10.90 -12.21 16.53
CA ARG A 286 12.20 -11.54 16.53
C ARG A 286 12.62 -11.12 15.12
N ILE A 287 12.15 -11.82 14.08
CA ILE A 287 12.44 -11.55 12.66
C ILE A 287 11.38 -10.61 12.06
N ALA A 288 10.11 -10.83 12.39
CA ALA A 288 8.99 -10.01 12.03
C ALA A 288 8.66 -9.09 13.22
N GLY A 289 8.66 -7.76 13.01
CA GLY A 289 8.71 -6.71 14.05
C GLY A 289 7.91 -6.91 15.36
N ARG A 290 8.26 -6.17 16.41
CA ARG A 290 7.79 -6.45 17.77
C ARG A 290 6.25 -6.53 17.89
N ALA A 291 5.73 -7.51 18.64
CA ALA A 291 4.28 -7.72 18.83
C ALA A 291 3.52 -6.52 19.42
N ASP A 292 4.22 -5.65 20.15
CA ASP A 292 3.67 -4.42 20.71
C ASP A 292 3.51 -3.28 19.68
N THR A 293 4.08 -3.42 18.48
CA THR A 293 3.85 -2.49 17.35
C THR A 293 2.72 -2.94 16.44
N TRP A 294 2.04 -4.05 16.76
CA TRP A 294 0.90 -4.52 15.98
C TRP A 294 -0.30 -3.63 16.28
N SER A 295 -1.14 -3.37 15.26
CA SER A 295 -2.43 -2.76 15.55
C SER A 295 -3.24 -3.65 16.51
N PRO A 296 -4.07 -3.07 17.40
CA PRO A 296 -4.89 -3.86 18.33
C PRO A 296 -5.69 -4.98 17.64
N SER A 297 -6.24 -4.70 16.45
CA SER A 297 -6.99 -5.67 15.64
C SER A 297 -6.15 -6.88 15.21
N VAL A 298 -4.91 -6.65 14.77
CA VAL A 298 -3.98 -7.70 14.34
C VAL A 298 -3.55 -8.54 15.53
N ARG A 299 -3.25 -7.89 16.66
CA ARG A 299 -2.90 -8.56 17.92
C ARG A 299 -4.01 -9.46 18.44
N GLN A 300 -5.25 -8.98 18.46
CA GLN A 300 -6.40 -9.77 18.89
C GLN A 300 -6.60 -11.02 18.03
N ARG A 301 -6.57 -10.86 16.70
CA ARG A 301 -6.80 -11.97 15.77
C ARG A 301 -5.70 -13.04 15.78
N LEU A 302 -4.46 -12.65 16.03
CA LEU A 302 -3.30 -13.55 15.97
C LEU A 302 -2.87 -14.15 17.31
N LEU A 303 -3.25 -13.52 18.43
CA LEU A 303 -2.85 -13.96 19.78
C LEU A 303 -4.00 -14.51 20.62
N MET A 304 -5.26 -14.36 20.21
CA MET A 304 -6.43 -14.85 20.96
C MET A 304 -7.06 -16.13 20.41
N TYR A 305 -6.25 -17.00 19.80
CA TYR A 305 -6.55 -18.43 19.66
C TYR A 305 -5.36 -19.25 20.20
#